data_AF-A0A761QJ50-F1
#
_entry.id   AF-A0A761QJ50-F1
#
_cell.length_a   1.000
_cell.length_b   1.000
_cell.length_c   1.000
_cell.angle_alpha   90.00
_cell.angle_beta   90.00
_cell.angle_gamma   90.00
#
_symmetry.space_group_name_H-M   'P 1'
#
loop_
_entity.id
_entity.type
_entity.pdbx_description
1 polymer ?
#
loop_
_entity_poly.entity_id
_entity_poly.type
_entity_poly.pdbx_seq_one_letter_code
_entity_poly.pdbx_strand_id
1 'polypeptide(L)'
;MPPLSAAQSTTPRWFSEGDGAKGISWPGQDWFNIVQAELLAILNVAGLRPDKSKLNQLALAIKVIVGNEALLKNNCLSEIAQAGAAAQKKARDALGLGALATKDSLGPVDVNALAKNQNLKDVPSKTEARKALELGNSATRNVGTTSGTVAAGDDGRIIGAMQKNQHGEDIPDKARFINN
;
A
#
# COMPACT_ATOMS: atom_id res chain seq x y z
N MET A 1 19.40 26.06 38.74
CA MET A 1 19.83 27.43 38.36
C MET A 1 19.56 28.34 39.55
N PRO A 2 20.40 29.36 39.83
CA PRO A 2 20.11 30.36 40.85
C PRO A 2 18.75 31.05 40.58
N PRO A 3 18.05 31.56 41.61
CA PRO A 3 16.83 32.33 41.41
C PRO A 3 17.10 33.55 40.52
N LEU A 4 16.21 33.81 39.55
CA LEU A 4 16.25 35.00 38.71
C LEU A 4 15.55 36.16 39.42
N SER A 5 16.05 37.38 39.25
CA SER A 5 15.39 38.59 39.73
C SER A 5 14.05 38.82 39.01
N ALA A 6 13.17 39.63 39.61
CA ALA A 6 11.87 39.95 39.01
C ALA A 6 12.02 40.62 37.64
N ALA A 7 11.18 40.21 36.68
CA ALA A 7 11.17 40.76 35.33
C ALA A 7 10.94 42.28 35.37
N GLN A 8 11.87 43.04 34.78
CA GLN A 8 11.83 44.51 34.76
C GLN A 8 11.09 45.08 33.54
N SER A 9 10.89 44.28 32.49
CA SER A 9 10.29 44.70 31.22
C SER A 9 9.68 43.50 30.52
N THR A 10 8.44 43.62 30.02
CA THR A 10 7.79 42.61 29.17
C THR A 10 8.00 42.87 27.68
N THR A 11 8.51 44.05 27.33
CA THR A 11 8.89 44.38 25.95
C THR A 11 10.34 43.96 25.68
N PRO A 12 10.63 43.30 24.54
CA PRO A 12 11.98 42.96 24.14
C PRO A 12 12.87 44.20 24.05
N ARG A 13 14.08 44.11 24.61
CA ARG A 13 15.10 45.17 24.53
C ARG A 13 16.41 44.59 23.99
N TRP A 14 17.18 45.46 23.36
CA TRP A 14 18.47 45.14 22.75
C TRP A 14 19.57 45.94 23.43
N PHE A 15 20.80 45.41 23.38
CA PHE A 15 21.96 46.17 23.85
C PHE A 15 22.11 47.45 23.02
N SER A 16 22.36 48.57 23.70
CA SER A 16 22.73 49.83 23.10
C SER A 16 24.06 50.31 23.68
N GLU A 17 24.89 50.94 22.85
CA GLU A 17 26.16 51.54 23.24
C GLU A 17 25.97 52.82 24.10
N GLY A 18 24.72 53.19 24.38
CA GLY A 18 24.35 54.47 24.98
C GLY A 18 24.40 55.60 23.95
N ASP A 19 23.39 56.47 23.94
CA ASP A 19 23.35 57.65 23.06
C ASP A 19 23.79 58.93 23.79
N GLY A 20 24.46 58.78 24.94
CA GLY A 20 24.84 59.87 25.85
C GLY A 20 23.71 60.34 26.79
N ALA A 21 22.44 60.07 26.48
CA ALA A 21 21.29 60.42 27.31
C ALA A 21 20.70 59.21 28.06
N LYS A 22 20.74 58.03 27.44
CA LYS A 22 20.44 56.73 28.07
C LYS A 22 21.74 56.03 28.42
N GLY A 23 21.86 55.60 29.68
CA GLY A 23 23.02 54.85 30.15
C GLY A 23 23.30 53.60 29.30
N ILE A 24 24.56 53.20 29.23
CA ILE A 24 25.00 51.99 28.52
C ILE A 24 24.23 50.78 29.06
N SER A 25 23.72 49.93 28.17
CA SER A 25 23.03 48.70 28.58
C SER A 25 24.05 47.63 28.99
N TRP A 26 24.09 47.26 30.27
CA TRP A 26 24.96 46.19 30.79
C TRP A 26 24.16 44.90 31.03
N PRO A 27 24.53 43.76 30.43
CA PRO A 27 23.95 42.49 30.80
C PRO A 27 24.34 42.12 32.24
N GLY A 28 23.34 42.04 33.11
CA GLY A 28 23.52 41.58 34.48
C GLY A 28 23.71 40.06 34.59
N GLN A 29 24.03 39.60 35.81
CA GLN A 29 24.20 38.18 36.13
C GLN A 29 23.05 37.31 35.62
N ASP A 30 21.79 37.74 35.80
CA ASP A 30 20.62 36.97 35.40
C ASP A 30 20.60 36.68 33.90
N TRP A 31 21.02 37.65 33.08
CA TRP A 31 21.09 37.46 31.63
C TRP A 31 22.10 36.35 31.26
N PHE A 32 23.30 36.40 31.83
CA PHE A 32 24.32 35.36 31.59
C PHE A 32 23.91 34.00 32.13
N ASN A 33 23.25 33.97 33.30
CA ASN A 33 22.71 32.73 33.87
C ASN A 33 21.63 32.10 32.97
N ILE A 34 20.75 32.91 32.38
CA ILE A 34 19.73 32.45 31.43
C ILE A 34 20.41 31.86 30.19
N VAL A 35 21.34 32.58 29.56
CA VAL A 35 22.05 32.06 28.38
C VAL A 35 22.79 30.77 28.71
N GLN A 36 23.48 30.70 29.85
CA GLN A 36 24.14 29.48 30.29
C GLN A 36 23.14 28.34 30.50
N ALA A 37 21.98 28.60 31.12
CA ALA A 37 20.96 27.58 31.32
C ALA A 37 20.37 27.06 30.01
N GLU A 38 20.12 27.91 29.03
CA GLU A 38 19.66 27.51 27.68
C GLU A 38 20.69 26.61 26.98
N LEU A 39 21.97 26.98 27.02
CA LEU A 39 23.03 26.16 26.46
C LEU A 39 23.16 24.80 27.15
N LEU A 40 23.01 24.76 28.48
CA LEU A 40 22.98 23.51 29.24
C LEU A 40 21.73 22.68 28.95
N ALA A 41 20.58 23.31 28.72
CA ALA A 41 19.34 22.64 28.35
C ALA A 41 19.48 21.91 27.02
N ILE A 42 20.17 22.50 26.03
CA ILE A 42 20.48 21.83 24.76
C ILE A 42 21.31 20.55 24.99
N LEU A 43 22.33 20.61 25.84
CA LEU A 43 23.11 19.41 26.20
C LEU A 43 22.23 18.35 26.87
N ASN A 44 21.34 18.77 27.77
CA ASN A 44 20.43 17.88 28.49
C ASN A 44 19.43 17.18 27.56
N VAL A 45 18.83 17.90 26.60
CA VAL A 45 17.94 17.31 25.59
C VAL A 45 18.67 16.25 24.76
N ALA A 46 19.95 16.49 24.46
CA ALA A 46 20.80 15.51 23.78
C ALA A 46 21.31 14.36 24.69
N GLY A 47 20.98 14.37 25.98
CA GLY A 47 21.49 13.39 26.96
C GLY A 47 22.99 13.53 27.27
N LEU A 48 23.59 14.67 26.95
CA LEU A 48 25.01 14.95 27.18
C LEU A 48 25.22 15.71 28.48
N ARG A 49 26.31 15.37 29.20
CA ARG A 49 26.71 16.08 30.42
C ARG A 49 27.78 17.12 30.09
N PRO A 50 27.76 18.31 30.74
CA PRO A 50 28.79 19.32 30.52
C PRO A 50 30.18 18.83 30.93
N ASP A 51 31.15 18.99 30.04
CA ASP A 51 32.55 18.61 30.22
C ASP A 51 33.47 19.79 29.91
N LYS A 52 34.21 20.28 30.91
CA LYS A 52 35.10 21.43 30.76
C LYS A 52 36.29 21.17 29.83
N SER A 53 36.58 19.91 29.50
CA SER A 53 37.64 19.54 28.55
C SER A 53 37.21 19.61 27.08
N LYS A 54 35.93 19.87 26.79
CA LYS A 54 35.35 19.82 25.44
C LYS A 54 34.79 21.17 25.01
N LEU A 55 35.25 21.66 23.86
CA LEU A 55 34.81 22.95 23.28
C LEU A 55 33.78 22.81 22.15
N ASN A 56 33.28 21.60 21.87
CA ASN A 56 32.36 21.32 20.77
C ASN A 56 31.05 20.64 21.21
N GLN A 57 30.71 20.71 22.49
CA GLN A 57 29.58 19.97 23.07
C GLN A 57 28.23 20.40 22.50
N LEU A 58 28.06 21.69 22.22
CA LEU A 58 26.85 22.20 21.58
C LEU A 58 26.67 21.61 20.18
N ALA A 59 27.75 21.53 19.40
CA ALA A 59 27.73 20.90 18.08
C ALA A 59 27.39 19.40 18.17
N LEU A 60 27.96 18.69 19.16
CA LEU A 60 27.63 17.29 19.41
C LEU A 60 26.17 17.12 19.82
N ALA A 61 25.66 17.96 20.71
CA ALA A 61 24.27 17.92 21.16
C ALA A 61 23.30 18.14 20.00
N ILE A 62 23.54 19.17 19.18
CA ILE A 62 22.73 19.45 17.99
C ILE A 62 22.77 18.26 17.02
N LYS A 63 23.95 17.66 16.79
CA LYS A 63 24.07 16.47 15.94
C LYS A 63 23.24 15.29 16.45
N VAL A 64 23.22 15.06 17.76
CA VAL A 64 22.39 14.01 18.39
C VAL A 64 20.91 14.32 18.24
N ILE A 65 20.49 15.55 18.58
CA ILE A 65 19.08 15.97 18.50
C ILE A 65 18.55 15.82 17.08
N VAL A 66 19.29 16.34 16.09
CA VAL A 66 18.92 16.21 14.68
C VAL A 66 18.93 14.74 14.25
N GLY A 67 19.89 13.94 14.72
CA GLY A 67 19.97 12.51 14.41
C GLY A 67 18.81 11.69 14.96
N ASN A 68 18.29 12.03 16.14
CA ASN A 68 17.15 11.34 16.76
C ASN A 68 15.82 11.62 16.05
N GLU A 69 15.67 12.84 15.52
CA GLU A 69 14.42 13.28 14.87
C GLU A 69 14.44 13.08 13.34
N ALA A 70 15.62 12.82 12.74
CA ALA A 70 15.76 12.63 11.32
C ALA A 70 15.65 11.15 10.92
N LEU A 71 15.02 10.89 9.77
CA LEU A 71 15.12 9.60 9.11
C LEU A 71 16.51 9.48 8.44
N LEU A 72 17.35 8.59 8.95
CA LEU A 72 18.69 8.40 8.40
C LEU A 72 18.64 7.39 7.25
N LYS A 73 18.93 7.84 6.01
CA LYS A 73 18.97 6.97 4.83
C LYS A 73 19.89 5.76 5.02
N ASN A 74 21.00 5.94 5.75
CA ASN A 74 21.96 4.87 6.06
C ASN A 74 21.39 3.79 6.97
N ASN A 75 20.37 4.10 7.77
CA ASN A 75 19.64 3.14 8.61
C ASN A 75 18.49 2.47 7.84
N CYS A 76 18.38 2.70 6.53
CA CYS A 76 17.34 2.17 5.65
C CYS A 76 15.92 2.39 6.19
N LEU A 77 15.68 3.50 6.90
CA LEU A 77 14.39 3.83 7.50
C LEU A 77 13.91 2.81 8.55
N SER A 78 14.83 2.04 9.15
CA SER A 78 14.53 1.11 10.25
C SER A 78 13.86 1.80 11.45
N GLU A 79 14.03 3.11 11.59
CA GLU A 79 13.35 3.96 12.57
C GLU A 79 11.82 3.91 12.42
N ILE A 80 11.30 3.83 11.20
CA ILE A 80 9.85 3.71 10.93
C ILE A 80 9.35 2.34 11.40
N ALA A 81 10.16 1.29 11.24
CA ALA A 81 9.83 -0.03 11.74
C ALA A 81 9.84 -0.08 13.28
N GLN A 82 10.83 0.55 13.92
CA GLN A 82 10.92 0.66 15.38
C GLN A 82 9.77 1.48 15.98
N ALA A 83 9.30 2.53 15.29
CA ALA A 83 8.13 3.30 15.67
C ALA A 83 6.81 2.51 15.59
N GLY A 84 6.83 1.30 15.01
CA GLY A 84 5.75 0.33 15.07
C GLY A 84 4.76 0.40 13.89
N ALA A 85 3.78 -0.52 13.93
CA ALA A 85 2.88 -0.79 12.80
C ALA A 85 2.06 0.43 12.34
N ALA A 86 1.68 1.32 13.26
CA ALA A 86 0.94 2.54 12.95
C ALA A 86 1.79 3.54 12.13
N ALA A 87 3.06 3.73 12.51
CA ALA A 87 4.00 4.57 11.79
C ALA A 87 4.29 4.01 10.39
N GLN A 88 4.50 2.68 10.30
CA GLN A 88 4.65 2.00 9.02
C GLN A 88 3.44 2.19 8.10
N LYS A 89 2.21 2.09 8.64
CA LYS A 89 0.99 2.34 7.86
C LYS A 89 0.93 3.79 7.38
N LYS A 90 1.16 4.77 8.25
CA LYS A 90 1.16 6.19 7.89
C LYS A 90 2.20 6.49 6.81
N ALA A 91 3.38 5.89 6.89
CA ALA A 91 4.43 6.02 5.87
C ALA A 91 3.97 5.45 4.52
N ARG A 92 3.36 4.25 4.50
CA ARG A 92 2.80 3.67 3.27
C ARG A 92 1.67 4.54 2.68
N ASP A 93 0.76 5.01 3.52
CA ASP A 93 -0.36 5.88 3.10
C ASP A 93 0.18 7.18 2.47
N ALA A 94 1.19 7.81 3.08
CA ALA A 94 1.82 9.03 2.56
C ALA A 94 2.54 8.83 1.21
N LEU A 95 3.06 7.63 0.96
CA LEU A 95 3.66 7.23 -0.31
C LEU A 95 2.64 6.75 -1.34
N GLY A 96 1.35 6.66 -0.98
CA GLY A 96 0.32 6.08 -1.85
C GLY A 96 0.48 4.58 -2.07
N LEU A 97 1.21 3.88 -1.19
CA LEU A 97 1.38 2.43 -1.26
C LEU A 97 0.10 1.75 -0.74
N GLY A 98 -0.62 1.08 -1.63
CA GLY A 98 -1.85 0.37 -1.30
C GLY A 98 -1.65 -0.83 -0.35
N ALA A 99 -2.75 -1.43 0.09
CA ALA A 99 -2.75 -2.53 1.07
C ALA A 99 -1.96 -3.78 0.63
N LEU A 100 -1.79 -4.01 -0.68
CA LEU A 100 -1.01 -5.13 -1.20
C LEU A 100 0.49 -5.02 -0.88
N ALA A 101 1.00 -3.83 -0.58
CA ALA A 101 2.41 -3.61 -0.24
C ALA A 101 2.86 -4.32 1.06
N THR A 102 1.93 -4.87 1.85
CA THR A 102 2.25 -5.63 3.07
C THR A 102 2.19 -7.14 2.89
N LYS A 103 1.94 -7.64 1.68
CA LYS A 103 1.83 -9.09 1.43
C LYS A 103 3.14 -9.62 0.86
N ASP A 104 3.63 -10.73 1.43
CA ASP A 104 4.81 -11.44 0.93
C ASP A 104 4.54 -12.14 -0.42
N SER A 105 3.28 -12.48 -0.68
CA SER A 105 2.83 -13.05 -1.95
C SER A 105 1.40 -12.61 -2.27
N LEU A 106 1.07 -12.58 -3.55
CA LEU A 106 -0.25 -12.23 -4.04
C LEU A 106 -0.96 -13.46 -4.58
N GLY A 107 -2.16 -13.72 -4.07
CA GLY A 107 -3.06 -14.74 -4.61
C GLY A 107 -4.01 -14.19 -5.67
N PRO A 108 -4.72 -15.06 -6.41
CA PRO A 108 -5.71 -14.63 -7.40
C PRO A 108 -6.77 -13.67 -6.84
N VAL A 109 -7.25 -13.90 -5.61
CA VAL A 109 -8.21 -13.02 -4.93
C VAL A 109 -7.66 -11.61 -4.71
N ASP A 110 -6.35 -11.47 -4.47
CA ASP A 110 -5.73 -10.17 -4.19
C ASP A 110 -5.70 -9.24 -5.39
N VAL A 111 -5.69 -9.83 -6.59
CA VAL A 111 -5.55 -9.13 -7.86
C VAL A 111 -6.78 -9.30 -8.76
N ASN A 112 -7.90 -9.78 -8.20
CA ASN A 112 -9.14 -10.06 -8.93
C ASN A 112 -8.97 -11.01 -10.13
N ALA A 113 -8.07 -11.99 -10.01
CA ALA A 113 -7.84 -13.02 -11.00
C ALA A 113 -8.57 -14.33 -10.66
N LEU A 114 -8.75 -15.17 -11.68
CA LEU A 114 -9.28 -16.53 -11.51
C LEU A 114 -8.19 -17.45 -10.96
N ALA A 115 -8.56 -18.28 -9.99
CA ALA A 115 -7.67 -19.26 -9.38
C ALA A 115 -7.64 -20.54 -10.22
N LYS A 116 -6.44 -20.93 -10.69
CA LYS A 116 -6.24 -22.10 -11.56
C LYS A 116 -6.80 -23.39 -10.96
N ASN A 117 -6.61 -23.58 -9.66
CA ASN A 117 -7.10 -24.76 -8.93
C ASN A 117 -8.62 -24.79 -8.75
N GLN A 118 -9.32 -23.67 -9.01
CA GLN A 118 -10.78 -23.62 -8.96
C GLN A 118 -11.42 -24.05 -10.28
N ASN A 119 -10.64 -24.31 -11.34
CA ASN A 119 -11.15 -24.78 -12.63
C ASN A 119 -12.35 -23.93 -13.12
N LEU A 120 -12.22 -22.59 -13.06
CA LEU A 120 -13.24 -21.61 -13.47
C LEU A 120 -14.52 -21.63 -12.62
N LYS A 121 -14.57 -22.34 -11.50
CA LYS A 121 -15.71 -22.32 -10.57
C LYS A 121 -15.97 -20.91 -10.04
N ASP A 122 -14.91 -20.14 -9.89
CA ASP A 122 -14.83 -18.76 -9.39
C ASP A 122 -15.07 -17.68 -10.45
N VAL A 123 -15.41 -18.05 -11.70
CA VAL A 123 -15.90 -17.08 -12.68
C VAL A 123 -17.19 -16.41 -12.15
N PRO A 124 -17.24 -15.06 -12.04
CA PRO A 124 -18.37 -14.36 -11.44
C PRO A 124 -19.71 -14.60 -12.14
N SER A 125 -19.72 -14.57 -13.48
CA SER A 125 -20.87 -14.92 -14.29
C SER A 125 -20.48 -15.91 -15.38
N LYS A 126 -20.85 -17.17 -15.19
CA LYS A 126 -20.61 -18.23 -16.19
C LYS A 126 -21.40 -17.98 -17.48
N THR A 127 -22.56 -17.32 -17.39
CA THR A 127 -23.38 -16.96 -18.56
C THR A 127 -22.70 -15.90 -19.40
N GLU A 128 -22.26 -14.80 -18.81
CA GLU A 128 -21.54 -13.75 -19.54
C GLU A 128 -20.21 -14.26 -20.09
N ALA A 129 -19.49 -15.11 -19.34
CA ALA A 129 -18.27 -15.75 -19.84
C ALA A 129 -18.52 -16.60 -21.10
N ARG A 130 -19.59 -17.43 -21.12
CA ARG A 130 -19.95 -18.19 -22.33
C ARG A 130 -20.36 -17.30 -23.50
N LYS A 131 -21.07 -16.20 -23.22
CA LYS A 131 -21.48 -15.21 -24.23
C LYS A 131 -20.26 -14.50 -24.85
N ALA A 132 -19.31 -14.08 -24.03
CA ALA A 132 -18.07 -13.41 -24.47
C ALA A 132 -17.19 -14.33 -25.34
N LEU A 133 -17.25 -15.64 -25.10
CA LEU A 133 -16.58 -16.66 -25.90
C LEU A 133 -17.42 -17.15 -27.10
N GLU A 134 -18.61 -16.58 -27.31
CA GLU A 134 -19.52 -16.89 -28.42
C GLU A 134 -19.89 -18.39 -28.53
N LEU A 135 -19.93 -19.12 -27.40
CA LEU A 135 -20.10 -20.58 -27.38
C LEU A 135 -21.54 -21.05 -27.70
N GLY A 136 -22.47 -20.12 -27.92
CA GLY A 136 -23.87 -20.42 -28.19
C GLY A 136 -24.59 -21.12 -27.04
N ASN A 137 -25.81 -21.62 -27.32
CA ASN A 137 -26.65 -22.32 -26.33
C ASN A 137 -26.26 -23.80 -26.14
N SER A 138 -25.54 -24.41 -27.08
CA SER A 138 -25.07 -25.80 -26.99
C SER A 138 -24.13 -26.02 -25.80
N ALA A 139 -23.37 -25.00 -25.38
CA ALA A 139 -22.42 -25.07 -24.26
C ALA A 139 -23.04 -25.40 -22.89
N THR A 140 -24.37 -25.32 -22.76
CA THR A 140 -25.09 -25.68 -21.53
C THR A 140 -26.13 -26.78 -21.73
N ARG A 141 -26.26 -27.32 -22.94
CA ARG A 141 -27.24 -28.36 -23.25
C ARG A 141 -26.55 -29.72 -23.19
N ASN A 142 -27.24 -30.69 -22.59
CA ASN A 142 -26.82 -32.08 -22.67
C ASN A 142 -26.92 -32.58 -24.11
N VAL A 143 -26.17 -33.62 -24.44
CA VAL A 143 -26.36 -34.41 -25.67
C VAL A 143 -27.45 -35.45 -25.40
N GLY A 144 -28.40 -35.63 -26.33
CA GLY A 144 -29.49 -36.59 -26.17
C GLY A 144 -30.50 -36.59 -27.32
N THR A 145 -31.60 -37.34 -27.15
CA THR A 145 -32.62 -37.58 -28.18
C THR A 145 -33.91 -36.77 -28.02
N THR A 146 -33.97 -35.85 -27.05
CA THR A 146 -35.18 -35.08 -26.70
C THR A 146 -35.04 -33.58 -27.01
N SER A 147 -36.17 -32.88 -27.20
CA SER A 147 -36.15 -31.43 -27.43
C SER A 147 -35.43 -30.66 -26.31
N GLY A 148 -34.65 -29.64 -26.66
CA GLY A 148 -33.84 -28.87 -25.71
C GLY A 148 -32.41 -29.42 -25.47
N THR A 149 -32.07 -30.60 -26.01
CA THR A 149 -30.71 -31.15 -26.04
C THR A 149 -30.01 -30.91 -27.38
N VAL A 150 -28.68 -31.02 -27.41
CA VAL A 150 -27.91 -31.20 -28.65
C VAL A 150 -28.21 -32.61 -29.17
N ALA A 151 -28.61 -32.74 -30.44
CA ALA A 151 -29.02 -34.02 -31.01
C ALA A 151 -27.88 -35.04 -30.99
N ALA A 152 -28.12 -36.17 -30.33
CA ALA A 152 -27.25 -37.35 -30.40
C ALA A 152 -27.36 -38.04 -31.77
N GLY A 153 -26.42 -38.93 -32.11
CA GLY A 153 -26.39 -39.55 -33.44
C GLY A 153 -27.59 -40.45 -33.78
N ASP A 154 -28.30 -40.95 -32.77
CA ASP A 154 -29.52 -41.77 -32.87
C ASP A 154 -30.82 -40.98 -32.66
N ASP A 155 -30.73 -39.65 -32.68
CA ASP A 155 -31.87 -38.77 -32.47
C ASP A 155 -32.76 -38.68 -33.72
N GLY A 156 -34.04 -39.01 -33.56
CA GLY A 156 -35.02 -38.95 -34.65
C GLY A 156 -35.28 -37.53 -35.22
N ARG A 157 -34.84 -36.47 -34.54
CA ARG A 157 -34.83 -35.10 -35.08
C ARG A 157 -33.82 -34.94 -36.22
N ILE A 158 -32.82 -35.82 -36.33
CA ILE A 158 -31.90 -35.86 -37.47
C ILE A 158 -32.65 -36.47 -38.65
N ILE A 159 -33.33 -35.61 -39.40
CA ILE A 159 -34.06 -36.00 -40.61
C ILE A 159 -33.11 -36.05 -41.82
N GLY A 160 -33.31 -37.05 -42.69
CA GLY A 160 -32.52 -37.22 -43.92
C GLY A 160 -31.16 -37.91 -43.75
N ALA A 161 -30.77 -38.27 -42.52
CA ALA A 161 -29.64 -39.17 -42.28
C ALA A 161 -30.12 -40.61 -42.20
N MET A 162 -29.36 -41.54 -42.80
CA MET A 162 -29.66 -42.97 -42.76
C MET A 162 -29.49 -43.51 -41.34
N GLN A 163 -30.54 -44.10 -40.79
CA GLN A 163 -30.57 -44.63 -39.42
C GLN A 163 -30.06 -46.07 -39.41
N LYS A 164 -28.99 -46.32 -38.64
CA LYS A 164 -28.32 -47.64 -38.61
C LYS A 164 -29.27 -48.78 -38.23
N ASN A 165 -30.21 -48.53 -37.32
CA ASN A 165 -31.19 -49.50 -36.85
C ASN A 165 -32.33 -49.76 -37.84
N GLN A 166 -32.45 -48.95 -38.89
CA GLN A 166 -33.44 -49.12 -39.96
C GLN A 166 -32.87 -49.89 -41.16
N HIS A 167 -31.58 -50.24 -41.16
CA HIS A 167 -30.96 -51.09 -42.18
C HIS A 167 -31.22 -50.64 -43.64
N GLY A 168 -31.36 -49.32 -43.87
CA GLY A 168 -31.63 -48.76 -45.19
C GLY A 168 -33.10 -48.82 -45.62
N GLU A 169 -34.03 -49.26 -44.74
CA GLU A 169 -35.47 -49.17 -44.98
C GLU A 169 -35.97 -47.73 -45.08
N ASP A 170 -35.22 -46.80 -44.52
CA ASP A 170 -35.47 -45.37 -44.51
C ASP A 170 -34.97 -44.62 -45.75
N ILE A 171 -34.42 -45.34 -46.73
CA ILE A 171 -34.02 -44.77 -48.03
C ILE A 171 -35.27 -44.61 -48.92
N PRO A 172 -35.64 -43.37 -49.32
CA PRO A 172 -36.87 -43.15 -50.10
C PRO A 172 -36.87 -43.80 -51.49
N ASP A 173 -35.69 -43.89 -52.14
CA ASP A 173 -35.51 -44.53 -53.45
C ASP A 173 -34.25 -45.41 -53.43
N LYS A 174 -34.42 -46.67 -53.03
CA LYS A 174 -33.33 -47.65 -52.93
C LYS A 174 -32.69 -47.92 -54.31
N ALA A 175 -33.46 -47.90 -55.39
CA ALA A 175 -32.95 -48.20 -56.74
C ALA A 175 -32.05 -47.08 -57.25
N ARG A 176 -32.46 -45.82 -57.08
CA ARG A 176 -31.61 -44.67 -57.43
C ARG A 176 -30.39 -44.55 -56.52
N PHE A 177 -30.49 -44.93 -55.25
CA PHE A 177 -29.36 -44.95 -54.33
C PHE A 177 -28.29 -45.98 -54.73
N ILE A 178 -28.68 -47.17 -55.18
CA ILE A 178 -27.76 -48.22 -55.64
C ILE A 178 -27.04 -47.83 -56.95
N ASN A 179 -27.67 -47.00 -57.78
CA ASN A 179 -27.19 -46.65 -59.12
C ASN A 179 -26.36 -45.34 -59.21
N ASN A 180 -26.10 -44.67 -58.07
CA ASN A 180 -25.18 -43.51 -57.99
C ASN A 180 -23.76 -43.95 -57.62
#